data_AF-A0A844H6K1-F1
#
_entry.id   AF-A0A844H6K1-F1
#
_cell.length_a   1.000
_cell.length_b   1.000
_cell.length_c   1.000
_cell.angle_alpha   90.00
_cell.angle_beta   90.00
_cell.angle_gamma   90.00
#
_symmetry.space_group_name_H-M   'P 1'
#
loop_
_entity.id
_entity.type
_entity.pdbx_description
1 polymer ?
#
loop_
_entity_poly.entity_id
_entity_poly.type
_entity_poly.pdbx_seq_one_letter_code
_entity_poly.pdbx_strand_id
1 'polypeptide(L)' 'MTPDIAAEAEKAIQRIYALSRAEQDRLIAEMQASADPSRAALGKELRDALTVRRLMGMG' A
#
# COMPACT_ATOMS: atom_id res chain seq x y z
N MET A 1 -18.12 -20.52 2.37
CA MET A 1 -16.86 -20.48 1.60
C MET A 1 -16.16 -19.19 2.00
N THR A 2 -15.19 -19.25 2.90
CA THR A 2 -14.46 -18.05 3.32
C THR A 2 -13.58 -17.63 2.14
N PRO A 3 -13.70 -16.41 1.61
CA PRO A 3 -12.77 -15.94 0.58
C PRO A 3 -11.35 -16.08 1.10
N ASP A 4 -10.43 -16.49 0.24
CA ASP A 4 -9.01 -16.59 0.58
C ASP A 4 -8.49 -15.19 0.84
N ILE A 5 -8.39 -14.83 2.13
CA ILE A 5 -7.96 -13.52 2.61
C ILE A 5 -6.58 -13.18 2.04
N ALA A 6 -5.71 -14.17 1.82
CA ALA A 6 -4.39 -13.95 1.24
C ALA A 6 -4.49 -13.53 -0.24
N ALA A 7 -5.34 -14.20 -1.02
CA ALA A 7 -5.54 -13.86 -2.43
C ALA A 7 -6.17 -12.46 -2.60
N GLU A 8 -7.08 -12.07 -1.71
CA GLU A 8 -7.68 -10.73 -1.74
C GLU A 8 -6.69 -9.64 -1.30
N ALA A 9 -5.82 -9.93 -0.32
CA ALA A 9 -4.75 -9.03 0.08
C ALA A 9 -3.73 -8.84 -1.05
N GLU A 10 -3.35 -9.92 -1.75
CA GLU A 10 -2.42 -9.86 -2.87
C GLU A 10 -2.98 -9.02 -4.03
N LYS A 11 -4.25 -9.22 -4.40
CA LYS A 11 -4.91 -8.38 -5.40
C LYS A 11 -4.96 -6.91 -4.99
N ALA A 12 -5.22 -6.61 -3.72
CA ALA A 12 -5.23 -5.24 -3.22
C ALA A 12 -3.86 -4.57 -3.39
N ILE A 13 -2.77 -5.28 -3.03
CA ILE A 13 -1.40 -4.81 -3.19
C ILE A 13 -1.06 -4.59 -4.67
N GLN A 14 -1.40 -5.54 -5.55
CA GLN A 14 -1.17 -5.40 -7.00
C GLN A 14 -1.89 -4.16 -7.57
N ARG A 15 -3.11 -3.88 -7.13
CA ARG A 15 -3.85 -2.68 -7.54
C ARG A 15 -3.15 -1.40 -7.10
N ILE A 16 -2.61 -1.36 -5.88
CA ILE A 16 -1.83 -0.22 -5.38
C ILE A 16 -0.57 -0.01 -6.23
N TYR A 17 0.10 -1.10 -6.62
CA TYR A 17 1.28 -1.01 -7.49
C TYR A 17 0.97 -0.57 -8.92
N ALA A 18 -0.25 -0.78 -9.40
CA ALA A 18 -0.71 -0.31 -10.70
C ALA A 18 -1.09 1.18 -10.71
N LEU A 19 -1.23 1.82 -9.55
CA LEU A 19 -1.50 3.25 -9.43
C LEU A 19 -0.29 4.09 -9.88
N SER A 20 -0.54 5.30 -10.38
CA SER A 20 0.52 6.28 -10.61
C SER A 20 1.18 6.68 -9.29
N ARG A 21 2.40 7.24 -9.35
CA ARG A 21 3.12 7.70 -8.15
C ARG A 21 2.30 8.69 -7.32
N ALA A 22 1.64 9.64 -7.97
CA ALA A 22 0.82 10.64 -7.30
C ALA A 22 -0.38 10.01 -6.56
N GLU A 23 -1.01 8.99 -7.16
CA GLU A 23 -2.10 8.26 -6.55
C GLU A 23 -1.63 7.38 -5.38
N GLN A 24 -0.48 6.71 -5.51
CA GLN A 24 0.13 5.95 -4.42
C GLN A 24 0.45 6.86 -3.23
N ASP A 25 1.08 8.01 -3.48
CA ASP A 25 1.47 8.95 -2.43
C ASP A 25 0.23 9.55 -1.73
N ARG A 26 -0.85 9.81 -2.48
CA ARG A 26 -2.14 10.25 -1.91
C ARG A 26 -2.78 9.20 -1.03
N LEU A 27 -2.87 7.95 -1.50
CA LEU A 27 -3.42 6.84 -0.73
C LEU A 27 -2.65 6.61 0.57
N ILE A 28 -1.32 6.63 0.51
CA ILE A 28 -0.45 6.51 1.68
C ILE A 28 -0.72 7.63 2.67
N ALA A 29 -0.82 8.88 2.21
CA ALA A 29 -1.10 10.02 3.07
C ALA A 29 -2.46 9.87 3.78
N GLU A 30 -3.49 9.43 3.06
CA GLU A 30 -4.81 9.15 3.63
C GLU A 30 -4.78 8.01 4.67
N MET A 31 -3.99 6.96 4.42
CA MET A 31 -3.83 5.85 5.37
C MET A 31 -3.10 6.30 6.63
N GLN A 32 -2.00 7.04 6.49
CA GLN A 32 -1.21 7.55 7.61
C GLN A 32 -1.95 8.58 8.47
N ALA A 33 -2.86 9.35 7.86
CA ALA A 33 -3.71 10.31 8.57
C ALA A 33 -4.94 9.65 9.24
N SER A 34 -5.12 8.34 9.12
CA SER A 34 -6.25 7.64 9.71
C SER A 34 -6.20 7.67 11.24
N ALA A 35 -7.35 7.86 11.88
CA ALA A 35 -7.50 7.67 13.33
C ALA A 35 -7.41 6.20 13.76
N ASP A 36 -7.51 5.25 12.82
CA ASP A 36 -7.29 3.82 13.08
C ASP A 36 -5.78 3.53 13.10
N PRO A 37 -5.21 3.11 14.26
CA PRO A 37 -3.77 2.84 14.39
C PRO A 37 -3.27 1.75 13.45
N SER A 38 -4.09 0.74 13.14
CA SER A 38 -3.72 -0.37 12.27
C SER A 38 -3.60 0.12 10.82
N ARG A 39 -4.52 1.00 10.41
CA ARG A 39 -4.49 1.63 9.09
C ARG A 39 -3.33 2.61 8.94
N ALA A 40 -3.05 3.39 9.99
CA ALA A 40 -1.90 4.29 10.02
C ALA A 40 -0.57 3.53 9.92
N ALA A 41 -0.42 2.44 10.69
CA ALA A 41 0.74 1.57 10.62
C ALA A 41 0.90 0.95 9.23
N LEU A 42 -0.17 0.43 8.63
CA LEU A 42 -0.13 -0.12 7.27
C LEU A 42 0.29 0.94 6.23
N GLY A 43 -0.18 2.18 6.37
CA GLY A 43 0.24 3.29 5.51
C GLY A 43 1.74 3.61 5.62
N LYS A 44 2.34 3.42 6.80
CA LYS A 44 3.80 3.56 6.99
C LYS A 44 4.55 2.41 6.29
N GLU A 45 4.16 1.16 6.55
CA GLU A 45 4.78 -0.02 5.93
C GLU A 45 4.72 0.05 4.39
N LEU A 46 3.58 0.48 3.84
CA LEU A 46 3.41 0.64 2.40
C LEU A 46 4.34 1.73 1.82
N ARG A 47 4.55 2.85 2.54
CA ARG A 47 5.51 3.88 2.14
C ARG A 47 6.93 3.33 2.07
N ASP A 48 7.32 2.56 3.08
CA ASP A 48 8.67 2.00 3.16
C ASP A 48 8.90 0.99 2.03
N ALA A 49 7.93 0.10 1.79
CA ALA A 49 7.98 -0.86 0.68
C ALA A 49 8.09 -0.18 -0.70
N LEU A 50 7.29 0.85 -0.97
CA LEU A 50 7.38 1.60 -2.22
C LEU A 50 8.70 2.38 -2.35
N THR A 51 9.23 2.90 -1.23
CA THR A 51 10.52 3.59 -1.21
C THR A 51 11.65 2.64 -1.59
N VAL A 52 11.69 1.45 -0.98
CA VAL A 52 12.67 0.42 -1.32
C VAL A 52 12.57 0.04 -2.80
N ARG A 53 11.35 -0.20 -3.31
CA ARG A 53 11.13 -0.52 -4.73
C ARG A 53 11.66 0.57 -5.67
N ARG A 54 11.45 1.84 -5.32
CA ARG A 54 11.95 2.99 -6.09
C ARG A 54 13.48 3.04 -6.10
N LEU A 55 14.12 2.78 -4.96
CA LEU A 55 15.59 2.75 -4.84
C LEU A 55 16.21 1.60 -5.64
N MET A 56 15.53 0.45 -5.73
CA MET A 56 15.98 -0.70 -6.52
C MET A 56 15.79 -0.52 -8.04
N GLY A 57 15.25 0.61 -8.51
CA GLY A 57 15.00 0.86 -9.93
C GLY A 57 13.88 0.01 -10.55
N MET A 58 13.04 -0.62 -9.73
CA MET A 58 11.92 -1.47 -10.18
C MET A 58 10.61 -0.67 -10.38
N GLY A 59 10.74 0.57 -10.88
CA GLY A 59 9.66 1.55 -11.01
C GLY A 59 9.26 1.78 -12.46
#